data_AF-A0A1T4KWE8-F1
#
_entry.id   AF-A0A1T4KWE8-F1
#
_cell.length_a   1.000
_cell.length_b   1.000
_cell.length_c   1.000
_cell.angle_alpha   90.00
_cell.angle_beta   90.00
_cell.angle_gamma   90.00
#
_symmetry.space_group_name_H-M   'P 1'
#
loop_
_entity.id
_entity.type
_entity.pdbx_description
1 polymer ?
#
loop_
_entity_poly.entity_id
_entity_poly.type
_entity_poly.pdbx_seq_one_letter_code
_entity_poly.pdbx_strand_id
1 'polypeptide(L)'
;MKQRKKYAVQFFHLLVAVYLACGAHAQTTMKESIGPAVKNGGFRMDGYILWCPSVIKVGNTYHMFASRWPEEYGLAGWTKYSEIVRATSDQLLGPYTFQEVVVQKREGYWDNDRAHNPKIVKAGDRYVLYYISSANETGYAYASSINGPWTRCDSTAMPFSNPAPLVRADGSIYVFGRKAVNDIRIAQGYTATSFSSKYKLLNEGNNLLPGVNQLEDPTIWWASGQYNVILSDLKGDATGVNKNGAQYYSKDGVHYQLLSKDPVYTKTVNYDDGTSYTFRRRERPFVFTNEKGEVTAFFTSCLTDKDRSWIEAQPVKNYVPESHDK
;
A
#
# COMPACT_ATOMS: atom_id res chain seq x y z
N MET A 1 60.62 75.14 5.19
CA MET A 1 60.86 73.75 4.75
C MET A 1 60.03 72.79 5.59
N LYS A 2 58.86 72.35 5.12
CA LYS A 2 58.09 71.23 5.70
C LYS A 2 57.43 70.46 4.56
N GLN A 3 58.01 69.31 4.22
CA GLN A 3 57.54 68.41 3.17
C GLN A 3 56.63 67.36 3.81
N ARG A 4 55.35 67.33 3.44
CA ARG A 4 54.38 66.31 3.87
C ARG A 4 54.62 65.02 3.08
N LYS A 5 54.98 63.92 3.75
CA LYS A 5 54.91 62.57 3.16
C LYS A 5 53.51 62.00 3.39
N LYS A 6 52.82 61.61 2.31
CA LYS A 6 51.57 60.84 2.34
C LYS A 6 51.91 59.36 2.55
N TYR A 7 51.27 58.71 3.52
CA TYR A 7 51.27 57.25 3.64
C TYR A 7 49.99 56.74 2.98
N ALA A 8 50.14 55.88 1.96
CA ALA A 8 49.03 55.17 1.33
C ALA A 8 48.79 53.88 2.13
N VAL A 9 47.57 53.71 2.66
CA VAL A 9 47.12 52.47 3.30
C VAL A 9 46.42 51.64 2.22
N GLN A 10 47.00 50.50 1.86
CA GLN A 10 46.42 49.54 0.92
C GLN A 10 45.64 48.50 1.73
N PHE A 11 44.31 48.52 1.65
CA PHE A 11 43.43 47.50 2.23
C PHE A 11 43.40 46.26 1.31
N PHE A 12 44.03 45.18 1.73
CA PHE A 12 43.83 43.86 1.13
C PHE A 12 42.46 43.31 1.58
N HIS A 13 41.48 43.29 0.67
CA HIS A 13 40.24 42.55 0.89
C HIS A 13 40.48 41.08 0.55
N LEU A 14 40.54 40.23 1.57
CA LEU A 14 40.54 38.77 1.41
C LEU A 14 39.11 38.31 1.10
N LEU A 15 38.81 38.06 -0.16
CA LEU A 15 37.54 37.49 -0.60
C LEU A 15 37.57 35.98 -0.34
N VAL A 16 36.97 35.54 0.76
CA VAL A 16 36.72 34.11 1.03
C VAL A 16 35.46 33.71 0.25
N ALA A 17 35.66 33.03 -0.89
CA ALA A 17 34.57 32.39 -1.61
C ALA A 17 34.13 31.13 -0.85
N VAL A 18 33.02 31.23 -0.11
CA VAL A 18 32.34 30.05 0.44
C VAL A 18 31.58 29.39 -0.71
N TYR A 19 32.15 28.31 -1.25
CA TYR A 19 31.40 27.42 -2.14
C TYR A 19 30.37 26.65 -1.31
N LEU A 20 29.13 27.13 -1.30
CA LEU A 20 27.97 26.31 -0.94
C LEU A 20 27.83 25.23 -2.02
N ALA A 21 28.41 24.06 -1.76
CA ALA A 21 28.07 22.85 -2.50
C ALA A 21 26.61 22.50 -2.18
N CYS A 22 25.67 23.07 -2.94
CA CYS A 22 24.30 22.59 -2.98
C CYS A 22 24.30 21.27 -3.75
N GLY A 23 24.76 20.21 -3.09
CA GLY A 23 24.52 18.85 -3.55
C GLY A 23 23.03 18.59 -3.39
N ALA A 24 22.28 18.65 -4.50
CA ALA A 24 20.95 18.07 -4.52
C ALA A 24 21.12 16.57 -4.24
N HIS A 25 20.94 16.14 -3.00
CA HIS A 25 20.80 14.73 -2.71
C HIS A 25 19.55 14.25 -3.45
N ALA A 26 19.74 13.38 -4.43
CA ALA A 26 18.62 12.73 -5.09
C ALA A 26 17.83 11.96 -4.01
N GLN A 27 16.53 12.25 -3.95
CA GLN A 27 15.60 11.55 -3.05
C GLN A 27 15.72 10.05 -3.26
N THR A 28 15.92 9.30 -2.18
CA THR A 28 15.90 7.84 -2.25
C THR A 28 14.48 7.37 -2.57
N THR A 29 14.33 6.61 -3.66
CA THR A 29 13.04 6.07 -4.06
C THR A 29 12.70 4.79 -3.30
N MET A 30 11.42 4.43 -3.27
CA MET A 30 10.99 3.16 -2.69
C MET A 30 11.64 1.97 -3.41
N LYS A 31 11.80 2.05 -4.73
CA LYS A 31 12.46 1.03 -5.56
C LYS A 31 13.89 0.73 -5.09
N GLU A 32 14.67 1.77 -4.79
CA GLU A 32 16.06 1.64 -4.34
C GLU A 32 16.15 1.13 -2.90
N SER A 33 15.10 1.32 -2.12
CA SER A 33 15.04 0.94 -0.70
C SER A 33 14.54 -0.49 -0.48
N ILE A 34 13.85 -1.07 -1.47
CA ILE A 34 13.38 -2.46 -1.43
C ILE A 34 14.57 -3.41 -1.60
N GLY A 35 14.88 -4.17 -0.55
CA GLY A 35 15.89 -5.22 -0.58
C GLY A 35 15.39 -6.52 -1.23
N PRO A 36 16.27 -7.53 -1.37
CA PRO A 36 15.88 -8.83 -1.89
C PRO A 36 14.82 -9.52 -1.01
N ALA A 37 13.90 -10.26 -1.62
CA ALA A 37 12.87 -11.03 -0.92
C ALA A 37 13.49 -12.19 -0.14
N VAL A 38 12.89 -12.51 1.00
CA VAL A 38 13.31 -13.69 1.78
C VAL A 38 12.77 -14.93 1.08
N LYS A 39 13.65 -15.81 0.54
CA LYS A 39 13.24 -16.95 -0.33
C LYS A 39 12.10 -17.81 0.23
N ASN A 40 12.16 -18.05 1.54
CA ASN A 40 11.21 -18.84 2.31
C ASN A 40 10.41 -17.98 3.32
N GLY A 41 10.39 -16.66 3.13
CA GLY A 41 9.54 -15.75 3.89
C GLY A 41 8.14 -15.68 3.31
N GLY A 42 7.42 -14.61 3.68
CA GLY A 42 6.08 -14.34 3.21
C GLY A 42 5.08 -15.42 3.61
N PHE A 43 4.09 -15.69 2.76
CA PHE A 43 3.05 -16.68 3.05
C PHE A 43 2.80 -17.61 1.86
N ARG A 44 2.87 -18.92 2.13
CA ARG A 44 2.66 -20.01 1.17
C ARG A 44 1.62 -20.97 1.74
N MET A 45 0.74 -21.50 0.90
CA MET A 45 -0.23 -22.51 1.30
C MET A 45 -0.53 -23.43 0.10
N ASP A 46 -0.05 -24.66 0.14
CA ASP A 46 -0.24 -25.63 -0.94
C ASP A 46 -1.73 -25.93 -1.15
N GLY A 47 -2.15 -26.08 -2.41
CA GLY A 47 -3.56 -26.28 -2.78
C GLY A 47 -4.37 -24.99 -2.88
N TYR A 48 -3.78 -23.84 -2.55
CA TYR A 48 -4.47 -22.54 -2.55
C TYR A 48 -3.69 -21.48 -3.33
N ILE A 49 -4.45 -20.59 -3.99
CA ILE A 49 -3.94 -19.29 -4.42
C ILE A 49 -4.06 -18.32 -3.25
N LEU A 50 -3.00 -17.56 -2.95
CA LEU A 50 -2.95 -16.56 -1.90
C LEU A 50 -2.82 -15.16 -2.50
N TRP A 51 -3.66 -14.23 -2.08
CA TRP A 51 -3.72 -12.89 -2.65
C TRP A 51 -3.98 -11.82 -1.58
N CYS A 52 -3.79 -10.55 -1.92
CA CYS A 52 -4.21 -9.40 -1.10
C CYS A 52 -3.65 -9.37 0.33
N PRO A 53 -2.31 -9.34 0.55
CA PRO A 53 -1.76 -9.21 1.89
C PRO A 53 -2.19 -7.91 2.57
N SER A 54 -2.45 -8.01 3.87
CA SER A 54 -2.52 -6.88 4.79
C SER A 54 -2.04 -7.33 6.17
N VAL A 55 -1.01 -6.68 6.69
CA VAL A 55 -0.32 -7.11 7.92
C VAL A 55 -0.50 -6.08 9.03
N ILE A 56 -0.76 -6.55 10.25
CA ILE A 56 -0.75 -5.73 11.47
C ILE A 56 0.05 -6.44 12.58
N LYS A 57 0.75 -5.68 13.43
CA LYS A 57 1.44 -6.21 14.61
C LYS A 57 0.55 -6.08 15.85
N VAL A 58 0.43 -7.16 16.63
CA VAL A 58 -0.28 -7.18 17.92
C VAL A 58 0.60 -7.87 18.95
N GLY A 59 1.02 -7.13 19.98
CA GLY A 59 2.07 -7.60 20.88
C GLY A 59 3.35 -7.92 20.11
N ASN A 60 3.84 -9.15 20.24
CA ASN A 60 5.03 -9.64 19.54
C ASN A 60 4.72 -10.39 18.23
N THR A 61 3.46 -10.49 17.84
CA THR A 61 3.02 -11.30 16.70
C THR A 61 2.61 -10.42 15.53
N TYR A 62 3.03 -10.80 14.33
CA TYR A 62 2.53 -10.24 13.09
C TYR A 62 1.36 -11.09 12.59
N HIS A 63 0.24 -10.44 12.28
CA HIS A 63 -0.97 -11.06 11.76
C HIS A 63 -1.16 -10.60 10.31
N MET A 64 -1.05 -11.53 9.36
CA MET A 64 -1.37 -11.30 7.96
C MET A 64 -2.81 -11.75 7.69
N PHE A 65 -3.60 -10.84 7.15
CA PHE A 65 -4.87 -11.14 6.51
C PHE A 65 -4.62 -11.24 5.00
N ALA A 66 -5.19 -12.27 4.37
CA ALA A 66 -5.04 -12.51 2.95
C ALA A 66 -6.32 -13.13 2.39
N SER A 67 -6.58 -12.92 1.10
CA SER A 67 -7.55 -13.71 0.36
C SER A 67 -6.94 -15.07 0.03
N ARG A 68 -7.74 -16.13 0.06
CA ARG A 68 -7.37 -17.41 -0.54
C ARG A 68 -8.53 -18.07 -1.27
N TRP A 69 -8.22 -18.95 -2.22
CA TRP A 69 -9.17 -19.86 -2.86
C TRP A 69 -8.44 -21.10 -3.41
N PRO A 70 -9.13 -22.23 -3.62
CA PRO A 70 -8.49 -23.45 -4.13
C PRO A 70 -7.85 -23.25 -5.50
N GLU A 71 -6.65 -23.81 -5.69
CA GLU A 71 -5.87 -23.65 -6.92
C GLU A 71 -6.54 -24.30 -8.15
N GLU A 72 -7.38 -25.33 -7.94
CA GLU A 72 -8.14 -26.01 -9.01
C GLU A 72 -9.06 -25.08 -9.82
N TYR A 73 -9.46 -23.95 -9.23
CA TYR A 73 -10.31 -22.96 -9.92
C TYR A 73 -9.49 -21.88 -10.65
N GLY A 74 -8.17 -21.99 -10.63
CA GLY A 74 -7.25 -21.03 -11.21
C GLY A 74 -7.47 -19.60 -10.70
N LEU A 75 -6.95 -18.62 -11.40
CA LEU A 75 -7.07 -17.23 -10.94
C LEU A 75 -8.52 -16.75 -10.93
N ALA A 76 -9.39 -17.19 -11.84
CA ALA A 76 -10.80 -16.79 -11.85
C ALA A 76 -11.57 -17.27 -10.61
N GLY A 77 -11.04 -18.25 -9.87
CA GLY A 77 -11.64 -18.80 -8.66
C GLY A 77 -11.91 -17.78 -7.55
N TRP A 78 -11.17 -16.66 -7.50
CA TRP A 78 -11.42 -15.59 -6.52
C TRP A 78 -12.86 -15.06 -6.61
N THR A 79 -13.50 -15.21 -7.76
CA THR A 79 -14.85 -14.67 -8.00
C THR A 79 -15.97 -15.41 -7.29
N LYS A 80 -15.73 -16.64 -6.84
CA LYS A 80 -16.77 -17.50 -6.24
C LYS A 80 -16.32 -18.19 -4.97
N TYR A 81 -15.02 -18.47 -4.86
CA TYR A 81 -14.43 -19.32 -3.82
C TYR A 81 -13.47 -18.55 -2.90
N SER A 82 -13.34 -17.23 -3.07
CA SER A 82 -12.48 -16.43 -2.20
C SER A 82 -13.04 -16.35 -0.78
N GLU A 83 -12.16 -16.63 0.17
CA GLU A 83 -12.34 -16.38 1.59
C GLU A 83 -11.16 -15.59 2.15
N ILE A 84 -11.36 -14.97 3.31
CA ILE A 84 -10.32 -14.20 4.00
C ILE A 84 -9.78 -15.05 5.14
N VAL A 85 -8.46 -15.21 5.17
CA VAL A 85 -7.74 -15.94 6.21
C VAL A 85 -6.87 -15.05 7.05
N ARG A 86 -6.54 -15.52 8.25
CA ARG A 86 -5.47 -14.98 9.08
C ARG A 86 -4.34 -16.00 9.17
N ALA A 87 -3.11 -15.52 9.00
CA ALA A 87 -1.88 -16.24 9.27
C ALA A 87 -1.00 -15.41 10.22
N THR A 88 -0.09 -16.05 10.95
CA THR A 88 0.77 -15.38 11.93
C THR A 88 2.23 -15.73 11.77
N SER A 89 3.09 -14.80 12.18
CA SER A 89 4.53 -15.00 12.32
C SER A 89 5.07 -14.19 13.49
N ASP A 90 6.18 -14.63 14.09
CA ASP A 90 6.98 -13.83 15.01
C ASP A 90 7.97 -12.91 14.26
N GLN A 91 8.18 -13.13 12.96
CA GLN A 91 9.00 -12.31 12.07
C GLN A 91 8.13 -11.51 11.10
N LEU A 92 8.43 -10.22 10.92
CA LEU A 92 7.66 -9.36 10.00
C LEU A 92 7.63 -9.92 8.56
N LEU A 93 8.76 -10.47 8.10
CA LEU A 93 8.91 -11.00 6.75
C LEU A 93 8.50 -12.47 6.65
N GLY A 94 7.91 -13.06 7.69
CA GLY A 94 7.52 -14.45 7.72
C GLY A 94 8.69 -15.43 7.94
N PRO A 95 8.48 -16.73 7.68
CA PRO A 95 7.25 -17.31 7.11
C PRO A 95 6.02 -17.12 8.01
N TYR A 96 4.86 -16.93 7.37
CA TYR A 96 3.57 -16.88 8.05
C TYR A 96 2.90 -18.25 8.03
N THR A 97 2.28 -18.62 9.16
CA THR A 97 1.57 -19.89 9.34
C THR A 97 0.07 -19.62 9.43
N PHE A 98 -0.72 -20.30 8.60
CA PHE A 98 -2.19 -20.24 8.63
C PHE A 98 -2.75 -20.51 10.03
N GLN A 99 -3.76 -19.74 10.43
CA GLN A 99 -4.43 -19.89 11.72
C GLN A 99 -5.92 -20.21 11.54
N GLU A 100 -6.63 -19.40 10.75
CA GLU A 100 -8.09 -19.52 10.63
C GLU A 100 -8.63 -18.89 9.35
N VAL A 101 -9.82 -19.32 8.96
CA VAL A 101 -10.69 -18.58 8.03
C VAL A 101 -11.48 -17.57 8.85
N VAL A 102 -11.32 -16.29 8.53
CA VAL A 102 -11.92 -15.18 9.28
C VAL A 102 -13.27 -14.79 8.69
N VAL A 103 -13.34 -14.67 7.36
CA VAL A 103 -14.55 -14.23 6.66
C VAL A 103 -14.77 -15.07 5.42
N GLN A 104 -15.95 -15.68 5.35
CA GLN A 104 -16.49 -16.31 4.15
C GLN A 104 -17.68 -15.48 3.64
N LYS A 105 -18.12 -15.74 2.41
CA LYS A 105 -19.38 -15.18 1.93
C LYS A 105 -20.54 -15.59 2.85
N ARG A 106 -21.55 -14.73 3.01
CA ARG A 106 -22.74 -15.04 3.83
C ARG A 106 -24.01 -14.77 3.03
N GLU A 107 -24.90 -15.75 3.00
CA GLU A 107 -26.15 -15.67 2.26
C GLU A 107 -27.10 -14.64 2.86
N GLY A 108 -27.80 -13.89 2.01
CA GLY A 108 -28.78 -12.88 2.42
C GLY A 108 -28.21 -11.51 2.81
N TYR A 109 -26.90 -11.30 2.68
CA TYR A 109 -26.24 -10.01 2.94
C TYR A 109 -25.44 -9.52 1.72
N TRP A 110 -24.90 -8.29 1.81
CA TRP A 110 -24.16 -7.64 0.71
C TRP A 110 -22.92 -8.43 0.22
N ASP A 111 -22.35 -9.25 1.08
CA ASP A 111 -21.17 -10.09 0.87
C ASP A 111 -21.54 -11.56 0.63
N ASN A 112 -22.64 -11.77 -0.10
CA ASN A 112 -23.10 -13.06 -0.57
C ASN A 112 -22.23 -13.69 -1.67
N ASP A 113 -21.55 -12.87 -2.48
CA ASP A 113 -20.82 -13.38 -3.64
C ASP A 113 -19.45 -13.92 -3.27
N ARG A 114 -18.67 -13.15 -2.49
CA ARG A 114 -17.33 -13.50 -2.01
C ARG A 114 -16.90 -12.64 -0.83
N ALA A 115 -15.85 -13.08 -0.13
CA ALA A 115 -15.06 -12.22 0.75
C ALA A 115 -13.64 -12.13 0.18
N HIS A 116 -13.22 -10.93 -0.24
CA HIS A 116 -11.95 -10.75 -0.93
C HIS A 116 -11.29 -9.42 -0.59
N ASN A 117 -10.00 -9.32 -0.89
CA ASN A 117 -9.17 -8.13 -0.69
C ASN A 117 -9.26 -7.51 0.71
N PRO A 118 -8.87 -8.26 1.76
CA PRO A 118 -8.83 -7.74 3.11
C PRO A 118 -7.85 -6.57 3.26
N LYS A 119 -8.23 -5.58 4.06
CA LYS A 119 -7.32 -4.58 4.65
C LYS A 119 -7.60 -4.44 6.13
N ILE A 120 -6.63 -4.80 6.96
CA ILE A 120 -6.73 -4.72 8.41
C ILE A 120 -6.17 -3.38 8.90
N VAL A 121 -6.90 -2.71 9.78
CA VAL A 121 -6.45 -1.52 10.50
C VAL A 121 -6.89 -1.59 11.97
N LYS A 122 -6.28 -0.76 12.82
CA LYS A 122 -6.74 -0.53 14.18
C LYS A 122 -7.39 0.86 14.24
N ALA A 123 -8.66 0.94 14.64
CA ALA A 123 -9.41 2.17 14.80
C ALA A 123 -9.95 2.27 16.23
N GLY A 124 -9.32 3.12 17.04
CA GLY A 124 -9.58 3.17 18.49
C GLY A 124 -9.23 1.85 19.17
N ASP A 125 -10.19 1.29 19.92
CA ASP A 125 -10.08 0.00 20.62
C ASP A 125 -10.45 -1.21 19.75
N ARG A 126 -10.82 -0.99 18.47
CA ARG A 126 -11.24 -2.05 17.54
C ARG A 126 -10.19 -2.35 16.48
N TYR A 127 -10.14 -3.61 16.09
CA TYR A 127 -9.59 -4.05 14.82
C TYR A 127 -10.69 -4.03 13.77
N VAL A 128 -10.40 -3.47 12.58
CA VAL A 128 -11.37 -3.31 11.50
C VAL A 128 -10.78 -3.88 10.22
N LEU A 129 -11.48 -4.84 9.64
CA LEU A 129 -11.12 -5.57 8.44
C LEU A 129 -12.04 -5.15 7.30
N TYR A 130 -11.55 -4.29 6.41
CA TYR A 130 -12.26 -3.89 5.20
C TYR A 130 -12.11 -4.98 4.13
N TYR A 131 -13.17 -5.25 3.37
CA TYR A 131 -13.13 -6.23 2.28
C TYR A 131 -14.21 -5.96 1.24
N ILE A 132 -14.14 -6.68 0.13
CA ILE A 132 -15.05 -6.54 -1.01
C ILE A 132 -15.87 -7.80 -1.26
N SER A 133 -17.05 -7.61 -1.86
CA SER A 133 -17.92 -8.65 -2.41
C SER A 133 -17.92 -8.63 -3.95
N SER A 134 -17.75 -7.45 -4.55
CA SER A 134 -17.77 -7.28 -6.00
C SER A 134 -16.86 -6.15 -6.47
N ALA A 135 -16.92 -5.83 -7.76
CA ALA A 135 -16.15 -4.75 -8.35
C ALA A 135 -16.48 -3.36 -7.79
N ASN A 136 -17.61 -3.18 -7.10
CA ASN A 136 -18.03 -1.86 -6.61
C ASN A 136 -18.68 -1.94 -5.22
N GLU A 137 -18.37 -2.95 -4.41
CA GLU A 137 -18.95 -3.09 -3.07
C GLU A 137 -17.88 -3.39 -2.04
N THR A 138 -17.68 -2.42 -1.14
CA THR A 138 -16.81 -2.54 0.02
C THR A 138 -17.64 -2.43 1.30
N GLY A 139 -17.36 -3.29 2.26
CA GLY A 139 -17.81 -3.20 3.64
C GLY A 139 -16.68 -3.55 4.61
N TYR A 140 -17.02 -3.87 5.85
CA TYR A 140 -16.05 -4.19 6.88
C TYR A 140 -16.60 -5.17 7.93
N ALA A 141 -15.68 -5.85 8.59
CA ALA A 141 -15.89 -6.56 9.84
C ALA A 141 -15.05 -5.89 10.94
N TYR A 142 -15.43 -6.04 12.20
CA TYR A 142 -14.70 -5.47 13.33
C TYR A 142 -14.73 -6.39 14.56
N ALA A 143 -13.70 -6.28 15.39
CA ALA A 143 -13.55 -7.07 16.61
C ALA A 143 -12.74 -6.30 17.67
N SER A 144 -12.96 -6.59 18.94
CA SER A 144 -12.15 -6.06 20.05
C SER A 144 -10.81 -6.78 20.21
N SER A 145 -10.72 -8.00 19.69
CA SER A 145 -9.51 -8.82 19.68
C SER A 145 -9.16 -9.19 18.24
N ILE A 146 -7.87 -9.30 17.94
CA ILE A 146 -7.39 -9.69 16.61
C ILE A 146 -7.81 -11.11 16.21
N ASN A 147 -8.17 -11.94 17.19
CA ASN A 147 -8.68 -13.30 17.00
C ASN A 147 -10.21 -13.37 16.91
N GLY A 148 -10.90 -12.22 16.86
CA GLY A 148 -12.36 -12.17 16.88
C GLY A 148 -12.96 -12.37 18.29
N PRO A 149 -14.26 -12.69 18.39
CA PRO A 149 -15.19 -12.89 17.27
C PRO A 149 -15.38 -11.61 16.44
N TRP A 150 -15.64 -11.76 15.14
CA TRP A 150 -15.80 -10.66 14.20
C TRP A 150 -17.27 -10.35 13.95
N THR A 151 -17.67 -9.10 14.13
CA THR A 151 -18.99 -8.58 13.74
C THR A 151 -18.89 -7.93 12.37
N ARG A 152 -19.81 -8.24 11.45
CA ARG A 152 -19.81 -7.73 10.06
C ARG A 152 -20.85 -6.63 9.89
N CYS A 153 -20.58 -5.62 9.07
CA CYS A 153 -21.59 -4.62 8.72
C CYS A 153 -22.65 -5.24 7.80
N ASP A 154 -23.94 -4.98 8.01
CA ASP A 154 -25.01 -5.67 7.26
C ASP A 154 -25.27 -5.12 5.85
N SER A 155 -24.74 -3.93 5.55
CA SER A 155 -24.84 -3.29 4.23
C SER A 155 -23.48 -2.84 3.71
N THR A 156 -23.37 -2.68 2.39
CA THR A 156 -22.22 -2.04 1.74
C THR A 156 -21.94 -0.67 2.37
N ALA A 157 -20.69 -0.44 2.77
CA ALA A 157 -20.25 0.81 3.37
C ALA A 157 -19.87 1.85 2.32
N MET A 158 -19.26 1.41 1.21
CA MET A 158 -18.80 2.28 0.12
C MET A 158 -18.99 1.58 -1.24
N PRO A 159 -19.52 2.27 -2.26
CA PRO A 159 -19.81 1.70 -3.57
C PRO A 159 -18.57 1.66 -4.49
N PHE A 160 -17.45 1.15 -4.01
CA PHE A 160 -16.21 0.93 -4.78
C PHE A 160 -15.50 -0.35 -4.31
N SER A 161 -14.34 -0.66 -4.88
CA SER A 161 -13.55 -1.86 -4.55
C SER A 161 -12.10 -1.52 -4.27
N ASN A 162 -11.31 -2.53 -3.92
CA ASN A 162 -9.90 -2.39 -3.58
C ASN A 162 -9.66 -1.25 -2.57
N PRO A 163 -10.34 -1.28 -1.40
CA PRO A 163 -10.15 -0.25 -0.39
C PRO A 163 -8.70 -0.24 0.08
N ALA A 164 -8.22 0.96 0.40
CA ALA A 164 -6.99 1.25 1.09
C ALA A 164 -7.37 2.23 2.23
N PRO A 165 -7.76 1.71 3.41
CA PRO A 165 -8.14 2.51 4.55
C PRO A 165 -6.91 3.09 5.26
N LEU A 166 -7.06 4.33 5.74
CA LEU A 166 -6.10 5.06 6.56
C LEU A 166 -6.84 5.63 7.76
N VAL A 167 -6.48 5.15 8.95
CA VAL A 167 -6.99 5.69 10.21
C VAL A 167 -6.14 6.91 10.58
N ARG A 168 -6.79 8.06 10.77
CA ARG A 168 -6.13 9.30 11.20
C ARG A 168 -6.00 9.35 12.72
N ALA A 169 -5.13 10.23 13.21
CA ALA A 169 -4.84 10.38 14.64
C ALA A 169 -6.07 10.78 15.47
N ASP A 170 -7.04 11.48 14.86
CA ASP A 170 -8.32 11.86 15.47
C ASP A 170 -9.38 10.73 15.45
N GLY A 171 -9.03 9.55 14.94
CA GLY A 171 -9.92 8.40 14.80
C GLY A 171 -10.81 8.43 13.55
N SER A 172 -10.78 9.51 12.77
CA SER A 172 -11.47 9.56 11.49
C SER A 172 -10.79 8.65 10.47
N ILE A 173 -11.56 8.20 9.48
CA ILE A 173 -11.10 7.26 8.46
C ILE A 173 -11.10 7.97 7.11
N TYR A 174 -9.98 7.88 6.39
CA TYR A 174 -9.90 8.16 4.97
C TYR A 174 -9.74 6.83 4.23
N VAL A 175 -10.52 6.58 3.17
CA VAL A 175 -10.41 5.36 2.36
C VAL A 175 -10.22 5.76 0.92
N PHE A 176 -9.03 5.48 0.39
CA PHE A 176 -8.74 5.52 -1.04
C PHE A 176 -9.15 4.19 -1.66
N GLY A 177 -9.65 4.18 -2.89
CA GLY A 177 -10.00 2.92 -3.55
C GLY A 177 -10.35 3.08 -5.01
N ARG A 178 -10.66 1.95 -5.63
CA ARG A 178 -10.90 1.84 -7.08
C ARG A 178 -12.38 1.73 -7.38
N LYS A 179 -12.91 2.68 -8.15
CA LYS A 179 -14.25 2.62 -8.73
C LYS A 179 -14.16 2.22 -10.20
N ALA A 180 -15.02 1.30 -10.63
CA ALA A 180 -15.22 1.00 -12.04
C ALA A 180 -16.37 1.85 -12.61
N VAL A 181 -16.09 2.63 -13.66
CA VAL A 181 -17.07 3.46 -14.41
C VAL A 181 -16.83 3.25 -15.91
N ASN A 182 -17.80 2.70 -16.64
CA ASN A 182 -17.70 2.46 -18.10
C ASN A 182 -16.36 1.82 -18.52
N ASP A 183 -15.98 0.74 -17.82
CA ASP A 183 -14.69 0.04 -17.98
C ASP A 183 -13.40 0.78 -17.63
N ILE A 184 -13.48 2.03 -17.19
CA ILE A 184 -12.36 2.81 -16.65
C ILE A 184 -12.26 2.56 -15.14
N ARG A 185 -11.03 2.38 -14.64
CA ARG A 185 -10.75 2.17 -13.21
C ARG A 185 -10.15 3.42 -12.57
N ILE A 186 -11.03 4.28 -12.03
CA ILE A 186 -10.63 5.55 -11.40
C ILE A 186 -10.39 5.40 -9.90
N ALA A 187 -9.62 6.33 -9.34
CA ALA A 187 -9.48 6.49 -7.90
C ALA A 187 -10.63 7.33 -7.34
N GLN A 188 -11.22 6.87 -6.24
CA GLN A 188 -12.14 7.66 -5.42
C GLN A 188 -11.70 7.62 -3.96
N GLY A 189 -12.14 8.61 -3.21
CA GLY A 189 -11.89 8.75 -1.78
C GLY A 189 -13.19 8.87 -1.00
N TYR A 190 -13.24 8.27 0.18
CA TYR A 190 -14.33 8.44 1.14
C TYR A 190 -13.76 8.84 2.50
N THR A 191 -14.52 9.61 3.28
CA THR A 191 -14.19 9.92 4.68
C THR A 191 -15.32 9.59 5.62
N ALA A 192 -14.98 9.21 6.86
CA ALA A 192 -15.93 8.99 7.94
C ALA A 192 -15.33 9.45 9.27
N THR A 193 -16.16 9.91 10.21
CA THR A 193 -15.69 10.33 11.55
C THR A 193 -15.25 9.15 12.43
N SER A 194 -15.67 7.94 12.09
CA SER A 194 -15.25 6.68 12.69
C SER A 194 -15.49 5.56 11.67
N PHE A 195 -14.97 4.35 11.92
CA PHE A 195 -15.16 3.23 10.99
C PHE A 195 -16.63 2.83 10.80
N SER A 196 -17.47 3.03 11.82
CA SER A 196 -18.89 2.69 11.82
C SER A 196 -19.80 3.85 11.39
N SER A 197 -19.26 5.06 11.23
CA SER A 197 -20.00 6.21 10.73
C SER A 197 -20.31 6.05 9.23
N LYS A 198 -21.31 6.80 8.75
CA LYS A 198 -21.58 6.90 7.31
C LYS A 198 -20.38 7.51 6.57
N TYR A 199 -19.90 6.81 5.56
CA TYR A 199 -18.84 7.29 4.67
C TYR A 199 -19.38 8.33 3.69
N LYS A 200 -18.67 9.44 3.55
CA LYS A 200 -18.98 10.55 2.65
C LYS A 200 -18.01 10.53 1.48
N LEU A 201 -18.54 10.55 0.27
CA LEU A 201 -17.75 10.63 -0.96
C LEU A 201 -16.99 11.95 -1.02
N LEU A 202 -15.72 11.90 -1.40
CA LEU A 202 -14.89 13.07 -1.63
C LEU A 202 -14.93 13.51 -3.10
N ASN A 203 -14.68 14.80 -3.30
CA ASN A 203 -14.44 15.41 -4.62
C ASN A 203 -15.49 15.03 -5.67
N GLU A 204 -16.75 14.91 -5.26
CA GLU A 204 -17.89 14.56 -6.12
C GLU A 204 -17.71 13.24 -6.91
N GLY A 205 -16.76 12.38 -6.49
CA GLY A 205 -16.44 11.14 -7.18
C GLY A 205 -15.52 11.28 -8.39
N ASN A 206 -14.94 12.45 -8.63
CA ASN A 206 -13.92 12.66 -9.66
C ASN A 206 -12.68 11.79 -9.41
N ASN A 207 -11.96 11.46 -10.48
CA ASN A 207 -10.72 10.69 -10.39
C ASN A 207 -9.69 11.45 -9.56
N LEU A 208 -9.17 10.82 -8.50
CA LEU A 208 -8.15 11.44 -7.64
C LEU A 208 -6.73 11.38 -8.24
N LEU A 209 -6.51 10.52 -9.24
CA LEU A 209 -5.21 10.42 -9.93
C LEU A 209 -5.12 11.41 -11.11
N PRO A 210 -3.90 11.83 -11.50
CA PRO A 210 -3.68 12.70 -12.65
C PRO A 210 -4.26 12.12 -13.95
N GLY A 211 -4.94 12.99 -14.71
CA GLY A 211 -5.40 12.68 -16.06
C GLY A 211 -6.30 11.45 -16.13
N VAL A 212 -5.97 10.53 -17.04
CA VAL A 212 -6.75 9.31 -17.31
C VAL A 212 -6.16 8.07 -16.64
N ASN A 213 -5.20 8.24 -15.72
CA ASN A 213 -4.50 7.14 -15.08
C ASN A 213 -5.48 6.16 -14.41
N GLN A 214 -5.33 4.89 -14.75
CA GLN A 214 -6.13 3.81 -14.19
C GLN A 214 -5.35 2.98 -13.18
N LEU A 215 -6.03 2.55 -12.11
CA LEU A 215 -5.39 1.77 -11.05
C LEU A 215 -6.02 0.40 -10.80
N GLU A 216 -5.21 -0.45 -10.18
CA GLU A 216 -5.65 -1.55 -9.33
C GLU A 216 -4.89 -1.55 -7.99
N ASP A 217 -5.51 -2.17 -6.99
CA ASP A 217 -4.84 -2.66 -5.79
C ASP A 217 -4.03 -1.66 -4.95
N PRO A 218 -4.61 -0.52 -4.55
CA PRO A 218 -3.86 0.46 -3.79
C PRO A 218 -3.54 -0.03 -2.36
N THR A 219 -2.43 0.46 -1.84
CA THR A 219 -2.11 0.56 -0.42
C THR A 219 -1.80 2.02 -0.12
N ILE A 220 -2.20 2.50 1.06
CA ILE A 220 -2.04 3.90 1.46
C ILE A 220 -1.39 3.97 2.85
N TRP A 221 -0.61 5.02 3.08
CA TRP A 221 -0.12 5.38 4.41
C TRP A 221 0.07 6.89 4.52
N TRP A 222 0.14 7.37 5.76
CA TRP A 222 0.48 8.76 6.07
C TRP A 222 1.93 8.84 6.52
N ALA A 223 2.72 9.70 5.90
CA ALA A 223 4.08 10.00 6.28
C ALA A 223 4.44 11.41 5.81
N SER A 224 5.32 12.11 6.53
CA SER A 224 5.84 13.42 6.11
C SER A 224 4.77 14.44 5.72
N GLY A 225 3.68 14.46 6.50
CA GLY A 225 2.57 15.41 6.31
C GLY A 225 1.78 15.20 5.01
N GLN A 226 1.82 14.02 4.41
CA GLN A 226 1.12 13.73 3.16
C GLN A 226 0.60 12.29 3.08
N TYR A 227 -0.42 12.08 2.24
CA TYR A 227 -0.86 10.76 1.80
C TYR A 227 0.15 10.21 0.80
N ASN A 228 0.49 8.93 0.95
CA ASN A 228 1.34 8.20 0.02
C ASN A 228 0.60 6.93 -0.39
N VAL A 229 0.59 6.63 -1.69
CA VAL A 229 -0.12 5.48 -2.26
C VAL A 229 0.82 4.72 -3.18
N ILE A 230 0.85 3.40 -3.06
CA ILE A 230 1.41 2.50 -4.07
C ILE A 230 0.28 1.66 -4.63
N LEU A 231 0.26 1.47 -5.95
CA LEU A 231 -0.79 0.74 -6.66
C LEU A 231 -0.22 0.05 -7.90
N SER A 232 -0.99 -0.88 -8.46
CA SER A 232 -0.73 -1.46 -9.79
C SER A 232 -1.21 -0.47 -10.86
N ASP A 233 -0.30 0.01 -11.71
CA ASP A 233 -0.61 0.86 -12.87
C ASP A 233 -1.33 0.03 -13.93
N LEU A 234 -2.67 0.07 -13.93
CA LEU A 234 -3.48 -0.93 -14.63
C LEU A 234 -3.26 -0.94 -16.14
N LYS A 235 -2.97 0.21 -16.73
CA LYS A 235 -2.77 0.36 -18.19
C LYS A 235 -1.33 0.70 -18.56
N GLY A 236 -0.49 1.06 -17.61
CA GLY A 236 0.84 1.58 -17.90
C GLY A 236 0.84 3.09 -18.16
N ASP A 237 -0.22 3.81 -17.78
CA ASP A 237 -0.38 5.24 -18.06
C ASP A 237 0.66 6.08 -17.30
N ALA A 238 1.12 5.57 -16.15
CA ALA A 238 2.05 6.27 -15.27
C ALA A 238 3.51 5.85 -15.47
N THR A 239 3.74 4.55 -15.63
CA THR A 239 5.08 3.92 -15.67
C THR A 239 5.46 3.42 -17.06
N GLY A 240 4.55 3.45 -18.04
CA GLY A 240 4.74 2.92 -19.39
C GLY A 240 4.59 1.41 -19.51
N VAL A 241 4.37 0.68 -18.41
CA VAL A 241 4.27 -0.78 -18.41
C VAL A 241 3.05 -1.25 -17.63
N ASN A 242 2.26 -2.12 -18.27
CA ASN A 242 1.05 -2.68 -17.69
C ASN A 242 1.32 -3.40 -16.35
N LYS A 243 0.61 -2.97 -15.30
CA LYS A 243 0.60 -3.53 -13.93
C LYS A 243 1.94 -3.48 -13.18
N ASN A 244 2.87 -2.62 -13.60
CA ASN A 244 3.99 -2.26 -12.73
C ASN A 244 3.51 -1.39 -11.56
N GLY A 245 4.32 -1.31 -10.50
CA GLY A 245 4.01 -0.50 -9.33
C GLY A 245 4.22 0.97 -9.58
N ALA A 246 3.18 1.79 -9.42
CA ALA A 246 3.28 3.25 -9.41
C ALA A 246 3.13 3.80 -7.99
N GLN A 247 3.83 4.89 -7.69
CA GLN A 247 3.71 5.61 -6.43
C GLN A 247 3.20 7.02 -6.64
N TYR A 248 2.20 7.40 -5.84
CA TYR A 248 1.63 8.73 -5.82
C TYR A 248 1.68 9.33 -4.41
N TYR A 249 1.62 10.65 -4.33
CA TYR A 249 1.47 11.37 -3.08
C TYR A 249 0.45 12.50 -3.20
N SER A 250 -0.13 12.94 -2.08
CA SER A 250 -1.07 14.07 -2.02
C SER A 250 -1.01 14.72 -0.65
N LYS A 251 -1.10 16.06 -0.58
CA LYS A 251 -1.19 16.80 0.69
C LYS A 251 -2.62 16.89 1.21
N ASP A 252 -3.58 17.07 0.31
CA ASP A 252 -4.99 17.28 0.64
C ASP A 252 -5.85 16.00 0.56
N GLY A 253 -5.30 14.93 -0.01
CA GLY A 253 -6.00 13.65 -0.21
C GLY A 253 -7.00 13.68 -1.35
N VAL A 254 -6.95 14.71 -2.20
CA VAL A 254 -7.83 14.90 -3.37
C VAL A 254 -7.00 14.99 -4.65
N HIS A 255 -5.92 15.78 -4.64
CA HIS A 255 -5.04 15.97 -5.79
C HIS A 255 -3.77 15.16 -5.60
N TYR A 256 -3.71 13.99 -6.26
CA TYR A 256 -2.50 13.16 -6.24
C TYR A 256 -1.54 13.52 -7.35
N GLN A 257 -0.24 13.39 -7.07
CA GLN A 257 0.85 13.58 -8.01
C GLN A 257 1.66 12.29 -8.13
N LEU A 258 2.09 11.97 -9.36
CA LEU A 258 2.99 10.84 -9.59
C LEU A 258 4.37 11.18 -9.03
N LEU A 259 4.93 10.29 -8.20
CA LEU A 259 6.25 10.49 -7.61
C LEU A 259 7.37 10.31 -8.65
N SER A 260 7.31 9.23 -9.41
CA SER A 260 8.29 8.90 -10.45
C SER A 260 7.64 8.02 -11.53
N LYS A 261 8.17 8.08 -12.75
CA LYS A 261 7.84 7.16 -13.83
C LYS A 261 8.56 5.81 -13.67
N ASP A 262 9.64 5.77 -12.89
CA ASP A 262 10.33 4.52 -12.59
C ASP A 262 9.44 3.66 -11.68
N PRO A 263 9.18 2.39 -12.06
CA PRO A 263 8.26 1.56 -11.31
C PRO A 263 8.85 1.14 -9.97
N VAL A 264 8.03 1.19 -8.92
CA VAL A 264 8.39 0.70 -7.57
C VAL A 264 8.70 -0.79 -7.58
N TYR A 265 7.91 -1.55 -8.35
CA TYR A 265 8.12 -2.97 -8.55
C TYR A 265 7.76 -3.40 -9.98
N THR A 266 8.41 -4.47 -10.43
CA THR A 266 8.08 -5.19 -11.66
C THR A 266 7.75 -6.65 -11.32
N LYS A 267 7.43 -7.46 -12.33
CA LYS A 267 7.18 -8.90 -12.15
C LYS A 267 8.39 -9.71 -11.66
N THR A 268 9.59 -9.16 -11.75
CA THR A 268 10.82 -9.83 -11.30
C THR A 268 11.07 -9.54 -9.83
N VAL A 269 11.38 -10.59 -9.08
CA VAL A 269 11.79 -10.54 -7.68
C VAL A 269 13.18 -11.14 -7.57
N ASN A 270 14.08 -10.43 -6.90
CA ASN A 270 15.40 -10.94 -6.51
C ASN A 270 15.31 -11.44 -5.07
N TYR A 271 15.99 -12.55 -4.76
CA TYR A 271 15.98 -13.19 -3.45
C TYR A 271 17.30 -13.03 -2.71
N ASP A 272 17.25 -13.21 -1.40
CA ASP A 272 18.38 -13.10 -0.48
C ASP A 272 19.42 -14.22 -0.64
N ASP A 273 19.04 -15.33 -1.26
CA ASP A 273 19.94 -16.40 -1.70
C ASP A 273 20.67 -16.09 -3.04
N GLY A 274 20.46 -14.91 -3.60
CA GLY A 274 21.05 -14.47 -4.87
C GLY A 274 20.31 -14.95 -6.12
N THR A 275 19.24 -15.74 -5.98
CA THR A 275 18.40 -16.15 -7.10
C THR A 275 17.41 -15.04 -7.50
N SER A 276 16.79 -15.18 -8.67
CA SER A 276 15.68 -14.32 -9.08
C SER A 276 14.56 -15.14 -9.74
N TYR A 277 13.35 -14.59 -9.74
CA TYR A 277 12.21 -15.19 -10.42
C TYR A 277 11.34 -14.11 -11.05
N THR A 278 10.90 -14.34 -12.28
CA THR A 278 9.94 -13.47 -12.98
C THR A 278 8.58 -14.14 -12.94
N PHE A 279 7.64 -13.54 -12.20
CA PHE A 279 6.30 -14.07 -12.05
C PHE A 279 5.43 -13.77 -13.27
N ARG A 280 4.45 -14.65 -13.53
CA ARG A 280 3.37 -14.38 -14.48
C ARG A 280 2.58 -13.14 -14.08
N ARG A 281 2.27 -13.04 -12.78
CA ARG A 281 1.64 -11.88 -12.13
C ARG A 281 2.30 -11.55 -10.80
N ARG A 282 2.44 -10.26 -10.54
CA ARG A 282 2.82 -9.68 -9.25
C ARG A 282 1.95 -8.45 -9.04
N GLU A 283 1.06 -8.49 -8.06
CA GLU A 283 0.07 -7.43 -7.81
C GLU A 283 -0.16 -7.26 -6.31
N ARG A 284 -1.19 -6.51 -5.90
CA ARG A 284 -1.58 -6.31 -4.50
C ARG A 284 -0.44 -5.84 -3.60
N PRO A 285 0.19 -4.69 -3.90
CA PRO A 285 1.19 -4.11 -3.03
C PRO A 285 0.58 -3.86 -1.64
N PHE A 286 1.38 -4.11 -0.61
CA PHE A 286 1.13 -3.69 0.76
C PHE A 286 2.44 -3.25 1.39
N VAL A 287 2.39 -2.12 2.10
CA VAL A 287 3.52 -1.60 2.87
C VAL A 287 3.24 -1.76 4.35
N PHE A 288 4.25 -2.16 5.11
CA PHE A 288 4.22 -2.11 6.56
C PHE A 288 5.08 -0.94 7.02
N THR A 289 4.50 -0.03 7.80
CA THR A 289 5.19 1.14 8.34
C THR A 289 5.43 1.01 9.83
N ASN A 290 6.54 1.57 10.31
CA ASN A 290 6.73 1.80 11.74
C ASN A 290 6.02 3.09 12.21
N GLU A 291 6.10 3.37 13.51
CA GLU A 291 5.44 4.53 14.15
C GLU A 291 5.94 5.89 13.63
N LYS A 292 7.10 5.94 12.98
CA LYS A 292 7.68 7.15 12.39
C LYS A 292 7.24 7.38 10.94
N GLY A 293 6.42 6.49 10.38
CA GLY A 293 6.00 6.54 8.97
C GLY A 293 7.05 6.01 7.99
N GLU A 294 8.12 5.38 8.48
CA GLU A 294 9.09 4.68 7.64
C GLU A 294 8.51 3.35 7.19
N VAL A 295 8.68 3.02 5.91
CA VAL A 295 8.30 1.72 5.37
C VAL A 295 9.42 0.72 5.68
N THR A 296 9.09 -0.34 6.40
CA THR A 296 10.08 -1.36 6.83
C THR A 296 9.91 -2.69 6.11
N ALA A 297 8.76 -2.94 5.49
CA ALA A 297 8.53 -4.12 4.66
C ALA A 297 7.55 -3.84 3.52
N PHE A 298 7.74 -4.57 2.43
CA PHE A 298 6.91 -4.53 1.24
C PHE A 298 6.45 -5.94 0.88
N PHE A 299 5.15 -6.09 0.60
CA PHE A 299 4.53 -7.37 0.27
C PHE A 299 3.81 -7.27 -1.06
N THR A 300 3.85 -8.35 -1.84
CA THR A 300 3.09 -8.49 -3.09
C THR A 300 2.57 -9.90 -3.23
N SER A 301 1.39 -10.05 -3.83
CA SER A 301 0.89 -11.37 -4.21
C SER A 301 1.45 -11.77 -5.56
N CYS A 302 1.94 -12.99 -5.65
CA CYS A 302 2.67 -13.50 -6.81
C CYS A 302 2.02 -14.77 -7.33
N LEU A 303 2.04 -14.94 -8.65
CA LEU A 303 1.55 -16.12 -9.36
C LEU A 303 2.59 -16.55 -10.39
N THR A 304 3.01 -17.80 -10.29
CA THR A 304 3.96 -18.43 -11.20
C THR A 304 3.32 -18.82 -12.53
N ASP A 305 4.15 -19.24 -13.48
CA ASP A 305 3.69 -19.80 -14.75
C ASP A 305 3.03 -21.18 -14.61
N LYS A 306 3.18 -21.83 -13.45
CA LYS A 306 2.58 -23.12 -13.12
C LYS A 306 1.36 -22.98 -12.20
N ASP A 307 0.76 -21.79 -12.15
CA ASP A 307 -0.41 -21.44 -11.32
C ASP A 307 -0.24 -21.65 -9.80
N ARG A 308 1.01 -21.84 -9.34
CA ARG A 308 1.36 -21.76 -7.91
C ARG A 308 1.45 -20.31 -7.48
N SER A 309 0.95 -20.01 -6.29
CA SER A 309 0.90 -18.64 -5.76
C SER A 309 1.45 -18.56 -4.34
N TRP A 310 1.99 -17.39 -4.02
CA TRP A 310 2.38 -17.03 -2.66
C TRP A 310 2.47 -15.52 -2.52
N ILE A 311 2.53 -15.07 -1.28
CA ILE A 311 2.80 -13.68 -0.93
C ILE A 311 4.29 -13.54 -0.70
N GLU A 312 4.94 -12.70 -1.49
CA GLU A 312 6.33 -12.29 -1.29
C GLU A 312 6.45 -11.25 -0.19
N ALA A 313 7.57 -11.27 0.54
CA ALA A 313 7.91 -10.29 1.56
C ALA A 313 9.36 -9.81 1.36
N GLN A 314 9.53 -8.49 1.26
CA GLN A 314 10.82 -7.83 1.08
C GLN A 314 11.09 -6.85 2.22
N PRO A 315 12.31 -6.83 2.78
CA PRO A 315 12.72 -5.76 3.68
C PRO A 315 12.79 -4.45 2.90
N VAL A 316 12.46 -3.36 3.57
CA VAL A 316 12.64 -2.00 3.04
C VAL A 316 13.52 -1.26 4.03
N LYS A 317 14.59 -0.64 3.54
CA LYS A 317 15.60 0.01 4.38
C LYS A 317 15.64 1.50 4.09
N ASN A 318 15.55 2.32 5.15
CA ASN A 318 15.77 3.76 5.10
C ASN A 318 14.79 4.51 4.17
N TYR A 319 13.54 4.06 4.06
CA TYR A 319 12.53 4.74 3.24
C TYR A 319 11.47 5.44 4.07
N VAL A 320 11.58 6.76 4.13
CA VAL A 320 10.50 7.65 4.54
C VAL A 320 10.19 8.54 3.33
N PRO A 321 8.94 8.62 2.85
CA PRO A 321 8.60 9.55 1.78
C PRO A 321 9.00 10.98 2.18
N GLU A 322 9.62 11.73 1.27
CA GLU A 322 9.97 13.12 1.56
C GLU A 322 8.72 14.00 1.48
N SER A 323 8.71 15.09 2.27
CA SER A 323 7.74 16.16 2.08
C SER A 323 8.09 16.87 0.77
N HIS A 324 7.17 16.87 -0.18
CA HIS A 324 7.30 17.68 -1.39
C HIS A 324 6.73 19.07 -1.13
N ASP A 325 7.53 19.93 -0.50
CA ASP A 325 7.27 21.35 -0.42
C ASP A 325 8.02 22.01 -1.59
N LYS A 326 7.28 22.45 -2.62
CA LYS A 326 7.79 23.33 -3.66
C LYS A 326 6.97 24.60 -3.69
#